data_AF-A0A835P4R1-F1
#
_entry.id   AF-A0A835P4R1-F1
#
_cell.length_a   1.000
_cell.length_b   1.000
_cell.length_c   1.000
_cell.angle_alpha   90.00
_cell.angle_beta   90.00
_cell.angle_gamma   90.00
#
_symmetry.space_group_name_H-M   'P 1'
#
loop_
_entity.id
_entity.type
_entity.pdbx_description
1 polymer ?
#
loop_
_entity_poly.entity_id
_entity_poly.type
_entity_poly.pdbx_seq_one_letter_code
_entity_poly.pdbx_strand_id
1 'polypeptide(L)'
;QSQRSSDLPEILVRSGADRAVQCTDTSKTYIVLKVQNLKSTTIDRRGREPCWEQDFMFEISADGKGFIIELWKKGLLWDSILGVLWIPLATVEYATDEGPGSWWRLHSEVIKNGSEIQGTKTPTSHEVLLDVYFALPFDTPTDLDCRGWHRETSLQHARHSHQDTNDSQSSMESGLSIQASKLRGNTDQDNGEGNIELHRKEK
;
A
#
# COMPACT_ATOMS: atom_id res chain seq x y z
N GLN A 1 4.95 12.95 -8.77
CA GLN A 1 4.13 11.77 -8.47
C GLN A 1 3.49 12.01 -7.11
N SER A 2 2.16 11.95 -7.06
CA SER A 2 1.37 12.26 -5.85
C SER A 2 1.54 11.12 -4.85
N GLN A 3 2.27 11.36 -3.75
CA GLN A 3 2.23 10.46 -2.60
C GLN A 3 0.82 10.57 -2.00
N ARG A 4 -0.01 9.54 -2.19
CA ARG A 4 -1.09 9.26 -1.25
C ARG A 4 -0.46 8.47 -0.12
N SER A 5 0.01 9.15 0.92
CA SER A 5 -0.03 8.54 2.24
C SER A 5 -1.48 8.70 2.72
N SER A 6 -2.35 7.77 2.34
CA SER A 6 -3.58 7.62 3.10
C SER A 6 -3.13 7.13 4.47
N ASP A 7 -3.28 7.96 5.51
CA ASP A 7 -3.10 7.55 6.92
C ASP A 7 -4.16 6.51 7.36
N LEU A 8 -4.85 5.90 6.41
CA LEU A 8 -5.88 4.90 6.61
C LEU A 8 -5.25 3.51 6.53
N PRO A 9 -5.58 2.61 7.46
CA PRO A 9 -5.12 1.24 7.39
C PRO A 9 -5.62 0.55 6.11
N GLU A 10 -4.71 -0.17 5.46
CA GLU A 10 -5.00 -1.03 4.32
C GLU A 10 -5.20 -2.46 4.82
N ILE A 11 -6.34 -3.07 4.53
CA ILE A 11 -6.60 -4.49 4.82
C ILE A 11 -6.49 -5.30 3.53
N LEU A 12 -5.65 -6.33 3.55
CA LEU A 12 -5.55 -7.31 2.48
C LEU A 12 -6.37 -8.55 2.85
N VAL A 13 -7.17 -9.05 1.91
CA VAL A 13 -7.92 -10.30 2.06
C VAL A 13 -7.65 -11.18 0.86
N ARG A 14 -7.06 -12.36 1.11
CA ARG A 14 -6.94 -13.44 0.14
C ARG A 14 -8.00 -14.48 0.39
N SER A 15 -8.75 -14.80 -0.66
CA SER A 15 -9.71 -15.90 -0.63
C SER A 15 -9.13 -17.20 -1.20
N GLY A 16 -9.10 -18.24 -0.37
CA GLY A 16 -8.66 -19.60 -0.70
C GLY A 16 -9.84 -20.57 -0.82
N ALA A 17 -9.58 -21.86 -0.75
CA ALA A 17 -10.57 -22.89 -1.05
C ALA A 17 -11.82 -22.87 -0.13
N ASP A 18 -12.98 -23.29 -0.66
CA ASP A 18 -14.17 -23.65 0.14
C ASP A 18 -14.22 -25.16 0.39
N ARG A 19 -14.75 -25.58 1.53
CA ARG A 19 -15.07 -26.99 1.82
C ARG A 19 -16.55 -27.11 2.07
N ALA A 20 -17.28 -27.61 1.07
CA ALA A 20 -18.72 -27.82 1.14
C ALA A 20 -19.08 -29.31 1.12
N VAL A 21 -19.77 -29.79 2.16
CA VAL A 21 -20.37 -31.14 2.17
C VAL A 21 -21.60 -31.23 1.21
N GLN A 22 -22.09 -30.10 0.67
CA GLN A 22 -23.36 -30.02 -0.07
C GLN A 22 -23.31 -29.38 -1.47
N CYS A 23 -22.15 -28.98 -1.99
CA CYS A 23 -22.05 -28.49 -3.37
C CYS A 23 -21.87 -29.64 -4.37
N THR A 24 -22.47 -29.52 -5.56
CA THR A 24 -22.26 -30.47 -6.67
C THR A 24 -21.03 -30.08 -7.49
N ASP A 25 -20.43 -31.02 -8.20
CA ASP A 25 -19.29 -30.76 -9.12
C ASP A 25 -19.64 -29.80 -10.26
N THR A 26 -20.93 -29.51 -10.47
CA THR A 26 -21.45 -28.58 -11.48
C THR A 26 -21.76 -27.19 -10.96
N SER A 27 -21.85 -27.02 -9.64
CA SER A 27 -22.21 -25.75 -9.02
C SER A 27 -21.07 -24.74 -9.18
N LYS A 28 -21.43 -23.49 -9.50
CA LYS A 28 -20.50 -22.35 -9.47
C LYS A 28 -20.74 -21.54 -8.21
N THR A 29 -19.67 -21.09 -7.58
CA THR A 29 -19.70 -20.26 -6.39
C THR A 29 -18.73 -19.09 -6.50
N TYR A 30 -19.02 -18.04 -5.75
CA TYR A 30 -18.18 -16.85 -5.63
C TYR A 30 -18.31 -16.26 -4.22
N ILE A 31 -17.32 -15.46 -3.85
CA ILE A 31 -17.26 -14.78 -2.55
C ILE A 31 -17.48 -13.29 -2.77
N VAL A 32 -18.29 -12.69 -1.91
CA VAL A 32 -18.46 -11.25 -1.82
C VAL A 32 -17.87 -10.77 -0.50
N LEU A 33 -16.98 -9.79 -0.57
CA LEU A 33 -16.38 -9.13 0.58
C LEU A 33 -17.01 -7.76 0.74
N LYS A 34 -17.45 -7.42 1.95
CA LYS A 34 -18.04 -6.12 2.27
C LYS A 34 -17.36 -5.53 3.49
N VAL A 35 -16.81 -4.33 3.34
CA VAL A 35 -16.22 -3.58 4.45
C VAL A 35 -16.63 -2.12 4.29
N GLN A 36 -17.27 -1.55 5.31
CA GLN A 36 -17.84 -0.21 5.23
C GLN A 36 -18.75 -0.03 4.01
N ASN A 37 -18.47 0.96 3.14
CA ASN A 37 -19.18 1.21 1.88
C ASN A 37 -18.50 0.54 0.67
N LEU A 38 -17.45 -0.26 0.90
CA LEU A 38 -16.69 -0.95 -0.14
C LEU A 38 -17.21 -2.38 -0.31
N LYS A 39 -17.17 -2.86 -1.54
CA LYS A 39 -17.54 -4.23 -1.90
C LYS A 39 -16.65 -4.76 -3.02
N SER A 40 -16.13 -5.96 -2.83
CA SER A 40 -15.41 -6.71 -3.85
C SER A 40 -16.03 -8.09 -4.05
N THR A 41 -15.79 -8.71 -5.21
CA THR A 41 -16.37 -10.00 -5.57
C THR A 41 -15.35 -10.82 -6.34
N THR A 42 -15.20 -12.09 -5.98
CA THR A 42 -14.31 -13.00 -6.71
C THR A 42 -14.91 -13.44 -8.03
N ILE A 43 -14.08 -14.03 -8.89
CA ILE A 43 -14.57 -14.74 -10.08
C ILE A 43 -15.37 -15.99 -9.69
N ASP A 44 -16.34 -16.37 -10.52
CA ASP A 44 -17.07 -17.63 -10.34
C ASP A 44 -16.14 -18.84 -10.51
N ARG A 45 -16.14 -19.74 -9.53
CA ARG A 45 -15.41 -21.02 -9.57
C ARG A 45 -16.36 -22.19 -9.46
N ARG A 46 -16.04 -23.27 -10.16
CA ARG A 46 -16.88 -24.48 -10.20
C ARG A 46 -16.23 -25.59 -9.36
N GLY A 47 -17.06 -26.37 -8.66
CA GLY A 47 -16.61 -27.58 -7.97
C GLY A 47 -17.05 -27.61 -6.50
N ARG A 48 -16.69 -28.70 -5.81
CA ARG A 48 -16.95 -28.89 -4.37
C ARG A 48 -15.95 -28.15 -3.49
N GLU A 49 -14.72 -28.05 -3.98
CA GLU A 49 -13.63 -27.31 -3.36
C GLU A 49 -13.09 -26.27 -4.36
N PRO A 50 -13.87 -25.19 -4.63
CA PRO A 50 -13.43 -24.12 -5.52
C PRO A 50 -12.22 -23.41 -4.93
N CYS A 51 -11.22 -23.09 -5.76
CA CYS A 51 -10.07 -22.27 -5.36
C CYS A 51 -10.10 -20.94 -6.12
N TRP A 52 -10.15 -19.82 -5.38
CA TRP A 52 -10.17 -18.47 -5.97
C TRP A 52 -8.78 -17.89 -6.10
N GLU A 53 -7.96 -17.94 -5.04
CA GLU A 53 -6.61 -17.35 -4.97
C GLU A 53 -6.62 -15.91 -5.48
N GLN A 54 -7.51 -15.11 -4.90
CA GLN A 54 -7.72 -13.71 -5.30
C GLN A 54 -7.56 -12.79 -4.09
N ASP A 55 -6.76 -11.75 -4.31
CA ASP A 55 -6.43 -10.72 -3.33
C ASP A 55 -7.28 -9.48 -3.52
N PHE A 56 -7.67 -8.90 -2.38
CA PHE A 56 -8.37 -7.63 -2.32
C PHE A 56 -7.71 -6.74 -1.30
N MET A 57 -7.52 -5.47 -1.66
CA MET A 57 -7.00 -4.45 -0.75
C MET A 57 -8.06 -3.37 -0.55
N PHE A 58 -8.28 -2.98 0.70
CA PHE A 58 -9.24 -1.94 1.05
C PHE A 58 -8.58 -0.90 1.94
N GLU A 59 -8.66 0.36 1.55
CA GLU A 59 -8.43 1.51 2.45
C GLU A 59 -9.67 1.66 3.34
N ILE A 60 -9.54 1.42 4.65
CA ILE A 60 -10.67 1.48 5.58
C ILE A 60 -10.46 2.56 6.63
N SER A 61 -11.53 3.24 7.03
CA SER A 61 -11.45 4.18 8.15
C SER A 61 -11.26 3.48 9.50
N ALA A 62 -10.60 4.17 10.43
CA ALA A 62 -10.26 3.65 11.77
C ALA A 62 -11.48 3.32 12.66
N ASP A 63 -12.67 3.83 12.33
CA ASP A 63 -13.94 3.52 13.00
C ASP A 63 -14.63 2.25 12.45
N GLY A 64 -14.01 1.59 11.47
CA GLY A 64 -14.48 0.31 10.97
C GLY A 64 -14.56 -0.74 12.10
N LYS A 65 -15.68 -1.47 12.16
CA LYS A 65 -15.89 -2.51 13.20
C LYS A 65 -15.52 -3.92 12.74
N GLY A 66 -15.67 -4.19 11.45
CA GLY A 66 -15.55 -5.53 10.89
C GLY A 66 -15.83 -5.55 9.40
N PHE A 67 -15.58 -6.69 8.77
CA PHE A 67 -15.97 -6.97 7.40
C PHE A 67 -16.82 -8.23 7.33
N ILE A 68 -17.62 -8.33 6.27
CA ILE A 68 -18.51 -9.45 5.99
C ILE A 68 -17.96 -10.21 4.79
N ILE A 69 -17.97 -11.53 4.91
CA ILE A 69 -17.71 -12.46 3.81
C ILE A 69 -19.01 -13.20 3.54
N GLU A 70 -19.47 -13.17 2.30
CA GLU A 70 -20.66 -13.92 1.86
C GLU A 70 -20.25 -14.91 0.78
N LEU A 71 -20.58 -16.19 0.97
CA LEU A 71 -20.45 -17.22 -0.05
C LEU A 71 -21.76 -17.36 -0.80
N TRP A 72 -21.70 -17.25 -2.11
CA TRP A 72 -22.86 -17.33 -2.99
C TRP A 72 -22.72 -18.47 -3.98
N LYS A 73 -23.84 -19.12 -4.27
CA LYS A 73 -24.01 -20.07 -5.36
C LYS A 73 -24.67 -19.38 -6.54
N LYS A 74 -24.03 -19.45 -7.71
CA LYS A 74 -24.57 -18.93 -8.96
C LYS A 74 -25.79 -19.74 -9.37
N GLY A 75 -26.90 -19.06 -9.63
CA GLY A 75 -28.11 -19.66 -10.21
C GLY A 75 -28.37 -19.18 -11.63
N LEU A 76 -29.39 -19.77 -12.26
CA LEU A 76 -29.79 -19.40 -13.63
C LEU A 76 -30.49 -18.03 -13.67
N LEU A 77 -31.35 -17.77 -12.68
CA LEU A 77 -32.12 -16.52 -12.56
C LEU A 77 -31.74 -15.74 -11.30
N TRP A 78 -31.47 -16.45 -10.21
CA TRP A 78 -31.18 -15.88 -8.90
C TRP A 78 -30.02 -16.60 -8.25
N ASP A 79 -29.11 -15.85 -7.66
CA ASP A 79 -28.02 -16.43 -6.86
C ASP A 79 -28.52 -16.71 -5.44
N SER A 80 -27.99 -17.76 -4.82
CA SER A 80 -28.41 -18.20 -3.47
C SER A 80 -27.24 -18.07 -2.50
N ILE A 81 -27.47 -17.44 -1.35
CA ILE A 81 -26.45 -17.35 -0.31
C ILE A 81 -26.28 -18.73 0.35
N LEU A 82 -25.04 -19.19 0.45
CA LEU A 82 -24.68 -20.45 1.12
C LEU A 82 -24.22 -20.21 2.57
N GLY A 83 -23.66 -19.05 2.83
CA GLY A 83 -23.27 -18.67 4.18
C GLY A 83 -22.66 -17.28 4.25
N VAL A 84 -22.59 -16.77 5.47
CA VAL A 84 -22.05 -15.47 5.84
C VAL A 84 -21.10 -15.62 7.01
N LEU A 85 -20.07 -14.78 7.05
CA LEU A 85 -19.12 -14.66 8.13
C LEU A 85 -18.89 -13.17 8.41
N TRP A 86 -18.76 -12.83 9.68
CA TRP A 86 -18.35 -11.50 10.12
C TRP A 86 -17.04 -11.62 10.90
N ILE A 87 -16.03 -10.88 10.48
CA ILE A 87 -14.73 -10.81 11.16
C ILE A 87 -14.58 -9.40 11.73
N PRO A 88 -14.47 -9.24 13.06
CA PRO A 88 -14.15 -7.95 13.67
C PRO A 88 -12.76 -7.48 13.23
N LEU A 89 -12.61 -6.20 12.91
CA LEU A 89 -11.28 -5.66 12.55
C LEU A 89 -10.31 -5.70 13.73
N ALA A 90 -10.82 -5.68 14.97
CA ALA A 90 -10.02 -5.83 16.18
C ALA A 90 -9.33 -7.20 16.33
N THR A 91 -9.74 -8.21 15.56
CA THR A 91 -9.10 -9.54 15.55
C THR A 91 -8.11 -9.72 14.41
N VAL A 92 -7.95 -8.71 13.54
CA VAL A 92 -7.03 -8.75 12.40
C VAL A 92 -5.67 -8.23 12.85
N GLU A 93 -4.62 -9.01 12.56
CA GLU A 93 -3.25 -8.67 12.90
C GLU A 93 -2.59 -7.88 11.78
N TYR A 94 -1.48 -7.21 12.10
CA TYR A 94 -0.62 -6.57 11.10
C TYR A 94 0.41 -7.58 10.59
N ALA A 95 0.68 -7.58 9.28
CA ALA A 95 1.71 -8.42 8.67
C ALA A 95 2.40 -7.71 7.50
N THR A 96 3.64 -8.10 7.23
CA THR A 96 4.42 -7.64 6.07
C THR A 96 4.21 -8.52 4.84
N ASP A 97 3.98 -9.81 5.07
CA ASP A 97 3.94 -10.83 4.03
C ASP A 97 2.68 -11.69 4.17
N GLU A 98 2.31 -12.30 3.05
CA GLU A 98 1.15 -13.18 2.94
C GLU A 98 1.33 -14.43 3.82
N GLY A 99 0.29 -14.74 4.58
CA GLY A 99 0.21 -15.90 5.43
C GLY A 99 -0.40 -17.13 4.74
N PRO A 100 -0.38 -18.29 5.43
CA PRO A 100 -1.07 -19.49 4.95
C PRO A 100 -2.60 -19.40 5.04
N GLY A 101 -3.13 -18.36 5.70
CA GLY A 101 -4.55 -18.20 5.99
C GLY A 101 -5.08 -19.14 7.08
N SER A 102 -6.34 -18.96 7.43
CA SER A 102 -7.09 -19.77 8.40
C SER A 102 -8.44 -20.19 7.84
N TRP A 103 -8.92 -21.37 8.24
CA TRP A 103 -10.24 -21.87 7.87
C TRP A 103 -11.32 -21.24 8.75
N TRP A 104 -12.34 -20.65 8.13
CA TRP A 104 -13.43 -19.97 8.81
C TRP A 104 -14.77 -20.60 8.49
N ARG A 105 -15.52 -20.97 9.53
CA ARG A 105 -16.88 -21.50 9.42
C ARG A 105 -17.87 -20.42 9.03
N LEU A 106 -18.62 -20.66 7.96
CA LEU A 106 -19.72 -19.80 7.57
C LEU A 106 -20.99 -20.14 8.37
N HIS A 107 -21.87 -19.14 8.46
CA HIS A 107 -23.11 -19.17 9.24
C HIS A 107 -24.29 -18.78 8.35
N SER A 108 -25.52 -19.12 8.73
CA SER A 108 -26.69 -18.79 7.89
C SER A 108 -27.24 -17.39 8.17
N GLU A 109 -26.93 -16.80 9.33
CA GLU A 109 -27.54 -15.55 9.79
C GLU A 109 -26.52 -14.59 10.39
N VAL A 110 -26.72 -13.29 10.17
CA VAL A 110 -25.99 -12.20 10.82
C VAL A 110 -26.75 -11.75 12.07
N ILE A 111 -26.05 -11.63 13.20
CA ILE A 111 -26.60 -11.03 14.42
C ILE A 111 -26.39 -9.52 14.34
N LYS A 112 -27.48 -8.76 14.53
CA LYS A 112 -27.45 -7.30 14.53
C LYS A 112 -28.04 -6.73 15.81
N ASN A 113 -27.47 -5.63 16.28
CA ASN A 113 -28.04 -4.77 17.29
C ASN A 113 -28.29 -3.38 16.66
N GLY A 114 -29.54 -3.09 16.30
CA GLY A 114 -29.86 -1.93 15.47
C GLY A 114 -29.24 -2.05 14.07
N SER A 115 -28.44 -1.06 13.68
CA SER A 115 -27.70 -1.05 12.41
C SER A 115 -26.34 -1.77 12.48
N GLU A 116 -25.88 -2.12 13.69
CA GLU A 116 -24.56 -2.68 13.91
C GLU A 116 -24.57 -4.21 13.89
N ILE A 117 -23.56 -4.80 13.24
CA ILE A 117 -23.35 -6.25 13.26
C ILE A 117 -22.52 -6.62 14.49
N GLN A 118 -23.00 -7.62 15.24
CA GLN A 118 -22.31 -8.14 16.42
C GLN A 118 -21.70 -9.53 16.20
N GLY A 119 -22.02 -10.18 15.09
CA GLY A 119 -21.53 -11.51 14.78
C GLY A 119 -22.41 -12.27 13.80
N THR A 120 -22.22 -13.57 13.77
CA THR A 120 -23.04 -14.50 12.99
C THR A 120 -23.47 -15.69 13.84
N LYS A 121 -24.56 -16.35 13.47
CA LYS A 121 -25.10 -17.53 14.19
C LYS A 121 -25.62 -18.59 13.25
N THR A 122 -25.84 -19.78 13.80
CA THR A 122 -26.30 -20.97 13.09
C THR A 122 -25.24 -21.44 12.08
N PRO A 123 -24.23 -22.20 12.53
CA PRO A 123 -23.16 -22.68 11.66
C PRO A 123 -23.69 -23.50 10.48
N THR A 124 -23.16 -23.27 9.29
CA THR A 124 -23.43 -24.10 8.10
C THR A 124 -22.36 -25.20 7.98
N SER A 125 -22.44 -26.02 6.92
CA SER A 125 -21.39 -26.98 6.58
C SER A 125 -20.26 -26.40 5.73
N HIS A 126 -20.26 -25.09 5.47
CA HIS A 126 -19.30 -24.44 4.58
C HIS A 126 -18.18 -23.78 5.38
N GLU A 127 -16.94 -23.94 4.91
CA GLU A 127 -15.75 -23.33 5.50
C GLU A 127 -14.92 -22.70 4.38
N VAL A 128 -14.43 -21.48 4.60
CA VAL A 128 -13.60 -20.75 3.65
C VAL A 128 -12.20 -20.52 4.22
N LEU A 129 -11.17 -20.76 3.42
CA LEU A 129 -9.80 -20.39 3.77
C LEU A 129 -9.59 -18.90 3.46
N LEU A 130 -9.22 -18.11 4.46
CA LEU A 130 -8.95 -16.68 4.30
C LEU A 130 -7.62 -16.33 4.95
N ASP A 131 -6.80 -15.57 4.25
CA ASP A 131 -5.68 -14.84 4.83
C ASP A 131 -6.04 -13.36 4.90
N VAL A 132 -5.95 -12.78 6.10
CA VAL A 132 -6.43 -11.43 6.38
C VAL A 132 -5.46 -10.74 7.32
N TYR A 133 -4.93 -9.60 6.88
CA TYR A 133 -4.01 -8.80 7.67
C TYR A 133 -4.08 -7.33 7.28
N PHE A 134 -3.67 -6.48 8.22
CA PHE A 134 -3.38 -5.08 7.95
C PHE A 134 -1.97 -4.96 7.38
N ALA A 135 -1.83 -4.25 6.26
CA ALA A 135 -0.53 -3.89 5.74
C ALA A 135 0.11 -2.85 6.67
N LEU A 136 1.38 -3.08 7.03
CA LEU A 136 2.15 -2.07 7.77
C LEU A 136 2.48 -0.91 6.82
N PRO A 137 2.29 0.36 7.25
CA PRO A 137 2.81 1.49 6.49
C PRO A 137 4.33 1.31 6.36
N PHE A 138 4.85 1.37 5.14
CA PHE A 138 6.28 1.24 4.90
C PHE A 138 7.04 2.25 5.78
N ASP A 139 8.00 1.77 6.57
CA ASP A 139 8.99 2.63 7.19
C ASP A 139 9.78 3.31 6.06
N THR A 140 9.39 4.54 5.69
CA THR A 140 10.25 5.36 4.85
C THR A 140 11.58 5.51 5.58
N PRO A 141 12.74 5.27 4.94
CA PRO A 141 14.04 5.40 5.59
C PRO A 141 14.27 6.88 5.93
N THR A 142 13.77 7.28 7.09
CA THR A 142 13.99 8.59 7.68
C THR A 142 15.34 8.56 8.38
N ASP A 143 16.45 8.35 7.66
CA ASP A 143 17.78 8.70 8.23
C ASP A 143 19.00 8.74 7.27
N LEU A 144 18.86 9.03 5.97
CA LEU A 144 20.05 9.15 5.10
C LEU A 144 20.32 10.53 4.47
N ASP A 145 19.37 11.46 4.41
CA ASP A 145 19.60 12.76 3.73
C ASP A 145 19.55 14.01 4.61
N CYS A 146 19.39 13.89 5.93
CA CYS A 146 19.37 15.07 6.82
C CYS A 146 20.75 15.47 7.39
N ARG A 147 21.85 14.81 7.03
CA ARG A 147 23.23 15.25 7.39
C ARG A 147 23.82 16.26 6.40
N GLY A 148 23.01 17.17 5.87
CA GLY A 148 23.47 18.22 4.94
C GLY A 148 23.44 19.65 5.50
N TRP A 149 22.75 19.90 6.61
CA TRP A 149 22.53 21.27 7.10
C TRP A 149 22.92 21.43 8.57
N HIS A 150 24.21 21.27 8.87
CA HIS A 150 24.83 21.86 10.06
C HIS A 150 26.37 21.93 9.91
N ARG A 151 26.83 22.88 9.10
CA ARG A 151 28.13 23.59 9.16
C ARG A 151 27.95 24.78 8.22
N GLU A 152 28.07 26.05 8.59
CA GLU A 152 29.00 26.63 9.55
C GLU A 152 28.42 27.93 10.13
N THR A 153 28.91 28.21 11.31
CA THR A 153 28.54 29.22 12.29
C THR A 153 28.72 30.67 11.86
N SER A 154 27.85 31.48 12.46
CA SER A 154 28.00 32.89 12.81
C SER A 154 29.43 33.33 13.11
N LEU A 155 29.79 34.56 12.69
CA LEU A 155 30.38 35.63 13.51
C LEU A 155 31.04 36.66 12.57
N GLN A 156 30.43 37.84 12.40
CA GLN A 156 31.05 39.18 12.57
C GLN A 156 29.88 40.16 12.77
N HIS A 157 29.63 40.57 14.02
CA HIS A 157 29.96 41.91 14.51
C HIS A 157 29.40 43.01 13.60
N ALA A 158 28.25 43.58 13.96
CA ALA A 158 28.17 44.75 14.82
C ALA A 158 28.24 46.06 14.04
N ARG A 159 27.21 46.89 14.33
CA ARG A 159 27.24 48.35 14.41
C ARG A 159 27.10 49.17 13.14
N HIS A 160 26.11 50.07 13.24
CA HIS A 160 26.05 51.42 12.67
C HIS A 160 25.76 51.41 11.15
N SER A 161 24.96 52.29 10.57
CA SER A 161 24.26 53.51 10.98
C SER A 161 23.68 54.06 9.66
N HIS A 162 22.51 54.70 9.67
CA HIS A 162 22.05 55.80 8.80
C HIS A 162 22.42 55.77 7.29
N GLN A 163 21.57 56.03 6.30
CA GLN A 163 20.31 56.75 6.20
C GLN A 163 20.11 56.94 4.69
N ASP A 164 19.00 56.47 4.12
CA ASP A 164 18.69 56.72 2.71
C ASP A 164 17.50 57.69 2.62
N THR A 165 17.83 58.97 2.43
CA THR A 165 16.97 59.94 1.75
C THR A 165 17.44 60.02 0.30
N ASN A 166 16.59 59.67 -0.65
CA ASN A 166 16.78 60.04 -2.05
C ASN A 166 15.67 60.99 -2.47
N ASP A 167 16.06 62.22 -2.81
CA ASP A 167 15.55 62.85 -4.02
C ASP A 167 16.49 63.97 -4.50
N SER A 168 16.60 64.03 -5.83
CA SER A 168 17.19 65.08 -6.68
C SER A 168 18.61 64.86 -7.24
N GLN A 169 18.59 64.33 -8.46
CA GLN A 169 19.19 64.86 -9.70
C GLN A 169 20.71 65.13 -9.82
N SER A 170 21.27 64.37 -10.78
CA SER A 170 22.02 64.81 -11.96
C SER A 170 23.55 64.65 -11.97
N SER A 171 23.99 64.28 -13.18
CA SER A 171 25.18 64.78 -13.89
C SER A 171 26.39 63.84 -13.98
N MET A 172 26.57 63.31 -15.20
CA MET A 172 27.83 62.96 -15.90
C MET A 172 28.72 61.91 -15.20
N GLU A 173 29.57 61.11 -15.82
CA GLU A 173 30.19 61.01 -17.14
C GLU A 173 30.87 59.62 -17.17
N SER A 174 31.19 59.11 -18.36
CA SER A 174 32.40 58.29 -18.64
C SER A 174 32.55 56.95 -17.88
N GLY A 175 32.53 55.76 -18.51
CA GLY A 175 33.26 55.38 -19.72
C GLY A 175 34.37 54.39 -19.34
N LEU A 176 34.51 53.31 -20.15
CA LEU A 176 35.64 52.34 -20.19
C LEU A 176 35.65 51.28 -19.05
N SER A 177 36.09 50.04 -19.20
CA SER A 177 36.60 49.24 -20.33
C SER A 177 36.87 47.81 -19.80
N ILE A 178 36.52 46.81 -20.61
CA ILE A 178 37.21 45.54 -20.93
C ILE A 178 38.29 44.99 -19.97
N GLN A 179 38.19 43.70 -19.61
CA GLN A 179 39.15 42.59 -19.88
C GLN A 179 38.67 41.32 -19.13
N ALA A 180 38.36 40.17 -19.72
CA ALA A 180 39.00 39.33 -20.74
C ALA A 180 40.31 38.65 -20.32
N SER A 181 40.14 37.45 -19.75
CA SER A 181 40.85 36.21 -20.09
C SER A 181 42.26 35.89 -19.57
N LYS A 182 42.39 34.60 -19.19
CA LYS A 182 43.46 33.64 -19.53
C LYS A 182 44.57 33.41 -18.50
N LEU A 183 44.75 32.13 -18.11
CA LEU A 183 45.94 31.26 -18.31
C LEU A 183 45.73 29.99 -17.44
N ARG A 184 45.61 28.77 -18.01
CA ARG A 184 46.66 27.86 -18.56
C ARG A 184 47.52 27.27 -17.43
N GLY A 185 47.82 25.97 -17.31
CA GLY A 185 47.59 24.76 -18.11
C GLY A 185 47.89 23.51 -17.25
N ASN A 186 47.39 22.32 -17.65
CA ASN A 186 48.13 21.16 -18.25
C ASN A 186 49.07 20.43 -17.24
N THR A 187 49.17 19.11 -17.14
CA THR A 187 48.96 18.01 -18.12
C THR A 187 49.01 16.65 -17.38
N ASP A 188 48.07 15.75 -17.74
CA ASP A 188 48.19 14.37 -18.24
C ASP A 188 49.01 13.21 -17.61
N GLN A 189 48.43 12.01 -17.88
CA GLN A 189 48.99 10.65 -18.06
C GLN A 189 49.18 9.78 -16.79
N ASP A 190 48.88 8.47 -16.75
CA ASP A 190 48.85 7.44 -17.79
C ASP A 190 48.01 6.19 -17.39
N ASN A 191 47.75 5.38 -18.41
CA ASN A 191 46.96 4.18 -18.67
C ASN A 191 47.10 2.92 -17.78
N GLY A 192 46.16 1.98 -17.99
CA GLY A 192 46.45 0.54 -17.87
C GLY A 192 45.24 -0.40 -17.89
N GLU A 193 44.88 -0.88 -19.08
CA GLU A 193 43.85 -1.90 -19.36
C GLU A 193 44.16 -3.31 -18.79
N GLY A 194 43.13 -4.17 -18.70
CA GLY A 194 43.31 -5.60 -18.48
C GLY A 194 41.99 -6.40 -18.51
N ASN A 195 41.64 -6.90 -19.69
CA ASN A 195 40.50 -7.77 -20.01
C ASN A 195 40.88 -9.25 -19.78
N ILE A 196 40.03 -10.09 -19.16
CA ILE A 196 39.97 -11.55 -19.44
C ILE A 196 38.58 -12.14 -19.12
N GLU A 197 37.99 -12.72 -20.17
CA GLU A 197 36.90 -13.69 -20.18
C GLU A 197 37.41 -15.09 -19.79
N LEU A 198 36.55 -16.00 -19.30
CA LEU A 198 36.54 -17.45 -19.63
C LEU A 198 35.45 -18.26 -18.86
N HIS A 199 34.54 -18.84 -19.66
CA HIS A 199 34.04 -20.23 -19.64
C HIS A 199 33.09 -20.79 -18.54
N ARG A 200 31.82 -20.91 -18.95
CA ARG A 200 30.97 -22.13 -19.00
C ARG A 200 31.52 -23.44 -18.38
N LYS A 201 30.73 -24.05 -17.49
CA LYS A 201 30.48 -25.50 -17.53
C LYS A 201 29.13 -25.87 -16.90
N GLU A 202 28.38 -26.65 -17.66
CA GLU A 202 27.14 -27.34 -17.35
C GLU A 202 27.50 -28.78 -16.96
N LYS A 203 26.95 -29.30 -15.86
CA LYS A 203 26.41 -30.66 -15.72
C LYS A 203 25.65 -30.82 -14.41
#